data_AF-A0A553QID8-F1
#
_entry.id   AF-A0A553QID8-F1
#
_cell.length_a   1.000
_cell.length_b   1.000
_cell.length_c   1.000
_cell.angle_alpha   90.00
_cell.angle_beta   90.00
_cell.angle_gamma   90.00
#
_symmetry.space_group_name_H-M   'P 1'
#
loop_
_entity.id
_entity.type
_entity.pdbx_description
1 polymer ?
#
loop_
_entity_poly.entity_id
_entity_poly.type
_entity_poly.pdbx_seq_one_letter_code
_entity_poly.pdbx_strand_id
1 'polypeptide(L)'
;FFFDVLALVGLNPNGVDVYLRTLMAIDAEVVDRDIMHSPEETRRNTLIKDGMREQCIPALVESWFQILQAYQHTHSELTCQCLEVMGAYVSWIDLNLIANDRFVNLLLSHMSMEELREAACDCLFEIINKGMDPVDKTKLVESLCQVLQSAGFFNVEQEEDVDFLAKFSRLMNGMGQSLVLSWTKLSKTGDEKVSAETLRAIESKVPLMLQLLIHEDDDISANIVAFCYDYLHVLKQLPALNEQQKSNVE
;
A
#
# COMPACT_ATOMS: atom_id res chain seq x y z
N PHE A 1 -19.69 -3.68 -21.20
CA PHE A 1 -18.28 -3.90 -21.54
C PHE A 1 -17.58 -4.83 -20.57
N PHE A 2 -17.17 -4.40 -19.36
CA PHE A 2 -16.41 -5.25 -18.44
C PHE A 2 -17.11 -6.56 -18.07
N PHE A 3 -18.42 -6.49 -17.80
CA PHE A 3 -19.24 -7.67 -17.54
C PHE A 3 -19.30 -8.63 -18.73
N ASP A 4 -19.37 -8.11 -19.96
CA ASP A 4 -19.41 -8.92 -21.17
C ASP A 4 -18.06 -9.60 -21.39
N VAL A 5 -16.95 -8.89 -21.14
CA VAL A 5 -15.60 -9.44 -21.18
C VAL A 5 -15.47 -10.55 -20.14
N LEU A 6 -15.82 -10.28 -18.88
CA LEU A 6 -15.80 -11.27 -17.79
C LEU A 6 -16.66 -12.49 -18.08
N ALA A 7 -17.88 -12.29 -18.61
CA ALA A 7 -18.78 -13.38 -18.98
C ALA A 7 -18.23 -14.22 -20.14
N LEU A 8 -17.53 -13.58 -21.08
CA LEU A 8 -16.91 -14.25 -22.22
C LEU A 8 -15.68 -15.06 -21.80
N VAL A 9 -14.81 -14.49 -20.96
CA VAL A 9 -13.56 -15.15 -20.54
C VAL A 9 -13.77 -16.18 -19.44
N GLY A 10 -14.76 -15.96 -18.57
CA GLY A 10 -14.99 -16.77 -17.38
C GLY A 10 -13.72 -16.90 -16.51
N LEU A 11 -13.53 -18.09 -15.94
CA LEU A 11 -12.29 -18.48 -15.26
C LEU A 11 -11.37 -19.28 -16.19
N ASN A 12 -11.27 -18.89 -17.47
CA ASN A 12 -10.20 -19.39 -18.34
C ASN A 12 -8.92 -18.57 -18.10
N PRO A 13 -7.77 -19.18 -17.74
CA PRO A 13 -6.56 -18.43 -17.41
C PRO A 13 -6.09 -17.45 -18.51
N ASN A 14 -6.12 -17.88 -19.77
CA ASN A 14 -5.72 -17.04 -20.90
C ASN A 14 -6.69 -15.88 -21.11
N GLY A 15 -7.99 -16.13 -20.90
CA GLY A 15 -9.00 -15.08 -20.99
C GLY A 15 -8.88 -14.07 -19.83
N VAL A 16 -8.55 -14.55 -18.62
CA VAL A 16 -8.31 -13.69 -17.46
C VAL A 16 -7.06 -12.84 -17.65
N ASP A 17 -5.96 -13.37 -18.22
CA ASP A 17 -4.77 -12.57 -18.56
C ASP A 17 -5.13 -11.42 -19.51
N VAL A 18 -5.88 -11.68 -20.59
CA VAL A 18 -6.34 -10.63 -21.51
C VAL A 18 -7.21 -9.60 -20.79
N TYR A 19 -8.08 -10.04 -19.88
CA TYR A 19 -8.92 -9.15 -19.07
C TYR A 19 -8.07 -8.24 -18.17
N LEU A 20 -7.12 -8.79 -17.41
CA LEU A 20 -6.25 -8.03 -16.51
C LEU A 20 -5.36 -7.03 -17.29
N ARG A 21 -4.77 -7.45 -18.42
CA ARG A 21 -4.03 -6.53 -19.30
C ARG A 21 -4.89 -5.40 -19.85
N THR A 22 -6.16 -5.68 -20.14
CA THR A 22 -7.11 -4.65 -20.59
C THR A 22 -7.37 -3.63 -19.48
N LEU A 23 -7.48 -4.07 -18.22
CA LEU A 23 -7.61 -3.16 -17.07
C LEU A 23 -6.37 -2.28 -16.90
N MET A 24 -5.16 -2.85 -16.99
CA MET A 24 -3.92 -2.07 -16.94
C MET A 24 -3.84 -1.05 -18.08
N ALA A 25 -4.23 -1.43 -19.30
CA ALA A 25 -4.25 -0.50 -20.43
C ALA A 25 -5.24 0.67 -20.20
N ILE A 26 -6.38 0.41 -19.54
CA ILE A 26 -7.34 1.47 -19.19
C ILE A 26 -6.75 2.40 -18.14
N ASP A 27 -6.10 1.86 -17.10
CA ASP A 27 -5.44 2.68 -16.07
C ASP A 27 -4.36 3.58 -16.68
N ALA A 28 -3.50 3.02 -17.55
CA ALA A 28 -2.46 3.78 -18.24
C ALA A 28 -2.99 4.95 -19.07
N GLU A 29 -4.14 4.81 -19.73
CA GLU A 29 -4.71 5.87 -20.58
C GLU A 29 -5.58 6.89 -19.82
N VAL A 30 -6.22 6.46 -18.73
CA VAL A 30 -7.27 7.23 -18.05
C VAL A 30 -6.79 7.82 -16.72
N VAL A 31 -5.83 7.20 -16.07
CA VAL A 31 -5.45 7.47 -14.68
C VAL A 31 -4.01 7.96 -14.58
N ASP A 32 -3.12 7.44 -15.43
CA ASP A 32 -1.68 7.76 -15.41
C ASP A 32 -1.45 9.27 -15.27
N ARG A 33 -0.81 9.63 -14.15
CA ARG A 33 -0.58 11.00 -13.71
C ARG A 33 0.76 11.54 -14.21
N ASP A 34 1.63 10.67 -14.70
CA ASP A 34 2.94 11.03 -15.24
C ASP A 34 2.83 11.47 -16.71
N ILE A 35 1.71 11.15 -17.36
CA ILE A 35 1.36 11.66 -18.67
C ILE A 35 0.71 13.05 -18.55
N MET A 36 1.30 14.05 -19.22
CA MET A 36 0.70 15.37 -19.33
C MET A 36 -0.51 15.31 -20.28
N HIS A 37 -1.71 15.27 -19.70
CA HIS A 37 -2.97 15.32 -20.44
C HIS A 37 -3.35 16.76 -20.81
N SER A 38 -3.91 16.94 -22.00
CA SER A 38 -4.58 18.19 -22.34
C SER A 38 -5.79 18.44 -21.42
N PRO A 39 -6.29 19.69 -21.33
CA PRO A 39 -7.49 19.99 -20.54
C PRO A 39 -8.72 19.19 -20.97
N GLU A 40 -8.84 18.89 -22.28
CA GLU A 40 -9.94 18.10 -22.83
C GLU A 40 -9.82 16.62 -22.43
N GLU A 41 -8.63 16.04 -22.53
CA GLU A 41 -8.36 14.67 -22.08
C GLU A 41 -8.56 14.51 -20.59
N THR A 42 -8.10 15.46 -19.78
CA THR A 42 -8.31 15.47 -18.33
C THR A 42 -9.80 15.44 -17.99
N ARG A 43 -10.61 16.24 -18.69
CA ARG A 43 -12.07 16.26 -18.52
C ARG A 43 -12.69 14.93 -18.93
N ARG A 44 -12.32 14.39 -20.09
CA ARG A 44 -12.79 13.08 -20.58
C ARG A 44 -12.45 11.97 -19.60
N ASN A 45 -11.20 11.90 -19.15
CA ASN A 45 -10.70 10.89 -18.24
C ASN A 45 -11.39 10.98 -16.87
N THR A 46 -11.71 12.18 -16.40
CA THR A 46 -12.51 12.38 -15.19
C THR A 46 -13.91 11.77 -15.35
N LEU A 47 -14.60 12.05 -16.46
CA LEU A 47 -15.92 11.47 -16.74
C LEU A 47 -15.88 9.94 -16.85
N ILE A 48 -14.82 9.37 -17.44
CA ILE A 48 -14.64 7.92 -17.51
C ILE A 48 -14.48 7.33 -16.10
N LYS A 49 -13.59 7.90 -15.27
CA LYS A 49 -13.36 7.42 -13.90
C LYS A 49 -14.63 7.48 -13.07
N ASP A 50 -15.36 8.58 -13.13
CA ASP A 50 -16.60 8.75 -12.36
C ASP A 50 -17.67 7.78 -12.85
N GLY A 51 -17.84 7.62 -14.17
CA GLY A 51 -18.74 6.61 -14.73
C GLY A 51 -18.36 5.18 -14.33
N MET A 52 -17.06 4.85 -14.29
CA MET A 52 -16.59 3.54 -13.83
C MET A 52 -16.86 3.33 -12.34
N ARG A 53 -16.57 4.32 -11.50
CA ARG A 53 -16.82 4.27 -10.04
C ARG A 53 -18.28 3.97 -9.74
N GLU A 54 -19.19 4.61 -10.45
CA GLU A 54 -20.63 4.47 -10.25
C GLU A 54 -21.17 3.14 -10.79
N GLN A 55 -20.62 2.63 -11.90
CA GLN A 55 -21.28 1.57 -12.66
C GLN A 55 -20.61 0.20 -12.56
N CYS A 56 -19.27 0.13 -12.45
CA CYS A 56 -18.56 -1.14 -12.61
C CYS A 56 -17.49 -1.43 -11.56
N ILE A 57 -16.89 -0.43 -10.90
CA ILE A 57 -15.78 -0.65 -9.96
C ILE A 57 -16.10 -1.68 -8.86
N PRO A 58 -17.28 -1.66 -8.19
CA PRO A 58 -17.59 -2.70 -7.19
C PRO A 58 -17.56 -4.13 -7.76
N ALA A 59 -17.99 -4.31 -9.01
CA ALA A 59 -17.95 -5.61 -9.66
C ALA A 59 -16.54 -5.99 -10.16
N LEU A 60 -15.74 -5.01 -10.58
CA LEU A 60 -14.33 -5.25 -10.91
C LEU A 60 -13.57 -5.72 -9.66
N VAL A 61 -13.77 -5.05 -8.53
CA VAL A 61 -13.19 -5.45 -7.23
C VAL A 61 -13.59 -6.87 -6.85
N GLU A 62 -14.87 -7.22 -7.03
CA GLU A 62 -15.33 -8.60 -6.79
C GLU A 62 -14.66 -9.59 -7.74
N SER A 63 -14.48 -9.25 -9.02
CA SER A 63 -13.80 -10.11 -9.98
C SER A 63 -12.32 -10.35 -9.60
N TRP A 64 -11.62 -9.32 -9.11
CA TRP A 64 -10.23 -9.45 -8.68
C TRP A 64 -10.13 -10.42 -7.52
N PHE A 65 -11.01 -10.30 -6.53
CA PHE A 65 -11.04 -11.23 -5.41
C PHE A 65 -11.26 -12.68 -5.84
N GLN A 66 -12.18 -12.92 -6.77
CA GLN A 66 -12.45 -14.25 -7.31
C GLN A 66 -11.25 -14.81 -8.07
N ILE A 67 -10.59 -13.99 -8.88
CA ILE A 67 -9.36 -14.35 -9.62
C ILE A 67 -8.25 -14.72 -8.64
N LEU A 68 -7.99 -13.87 -7.64
CA LEU A 68 -6.98 -14.11 -6.61
C LEU A 68 -7.23 -15.44 -5.88
N GLN A 69 -8.47 -15.71 -5.48
CA GLN A 69 -8.80 -16.98 -4.80
C GLN A 69 -8.69 -18.21 -5.70
N ALA A 70 -9.09 -18.10 -6.97
CA ALA A 70 -9.10 -19.21 -7.90
C ALA A 70 -7.68 -19.66 -8.29
N TYR A 71 -6.75 -18.71 -8.38
CA TYR A 71 -5.45 -18.95 -9.01
C TYR A 71 -4.23 -18.92 -8.08
N GLN A 72 -4.39 -18.51 -6.81
CA GLN A 72 -3.30 -18.40 -5.83
C GLN A 72 -2.41 -19.66 -5.64
N HIS A 73 -2.86 -20.84 -6.07
CA HIS A 73 -2.08 -22.09 -5.98
C HIS A 73 -1.77 -22.73 -7.34
N THR A 74 -2.21 -22.13 -8.44
CA THR A 74 -2.13 -22.76 -9.77
C THR A 74 -1.52 -21.88 -10.85
N HIS A 75 -1.66 -20.55 -10.73
CA HIS A 75 -1.16 -19.60 -11.74
C HIS A 75 -0.64 -18.33 -11.04
N SER A 76 0.55 -18.41 -10.44
CA SER A 76 1.14 -17.31 -9.67
C SER A 76 1.33 -16.03 -10.49
N GLU A 77 1.82 -16.14 -11.73
CA GLU A 77 1.96 -14.97 -12.63
C GLU A 77 0.63 -14.23 -12.82
N LEU A 78 -0.47 -14.97 -13.00
CA LEU A 78 -1.80 -14.39 -13.15
C LEU A 78 -2.30 -13.74 -11.85
N THR A 79 -1.99 -14.36 -10.70
CA THR A 79 -2.30 -13.80 -9.38
C THR A 79 -1.50 -12.52 -9.13
N CYS A 80 -0.20 -12.49 -9.44
CA CYS A 80 0.64 -11.30 -9.36
C CYS A 80 0.12 -10.17 -10.25
N GLN A 81 -0.23 -10.47 -11.50
CA GLN A 81 -0.83 -9.49 -12.40
C GLN A 81 -2.15 -8.93 -11.87
N CYS A 82 -2.96 -9.75 -11.19
CA CYS A 82 -4.19 -9.28 -10.55
C CYS A 82 -3.91 -8.35 -9.36
N LEU A 83 -2.86 -8.62 -8.57
CA LEU A 83 -2.41 -7.76 -7.48
C LEU A 83 -1.88 -6.41 -8.02
N GLU A 84 -1.16 -6.42 -9.14
CA GLU A 84 -0.71 -5.21 -9.83
C GLU A 84 -1.89 -4.34 -10.30
N VAL A 85 -2.91 -4.95 -10.94
CA VAL A 85 -4.15 -4.26 -11.32
C VAL A 85 -4.82 -3.63 -10.11
N MET A 86 -4.94 -4.38 -9.00
CA MET A 86 -5.49 -3.84 -7.76
C MET A 86 -4.70 -2.63 -7.27
N GLY A 87 -3.37 -2.74 -7.23
CA GLY A 87 -2.43 -1.68 -6.87
C GLY A 87 -2.66 -0.39 -7.67
N ALA A 88 -2.70 -0.50 -8.99
CA ALA A 88 -2.90 0.64 -9.89
C ALA A 88 -4.24 1.37 -9.64
N TYR A 89 -5.32 0.60 -9.44
CA TYR A 89 -6.66 1.15 -9.26
C TYR A 89 -6.87 1.80 -7.89
N VAL A 90 -6.09 1.43 -6.86
CA VAL A 90 -6.20 1.97 -5.49
C VAL A 90 -6.25 3.49 -5.48
N SER A 91 -5.41 4.13 -6.31
CA SER A 91 -5.18 5.58 -6.31
C SER A 91 -6.43 6.41 -6.63
N TRP A 92 -7.47 5.80 -7.21
CA TRP A 92 -8.66 6.50 -7.66
C TRP A 92 -9.99 5.79 -7.37
N ILE A 93 -10.06 4.54 -6.90
CA ILE A 93 -11.34 3.94 -6.49
C ILE A 93 -11.74 4.34 -5.05
N ASP A 94 -12.86 3.87 -4.52
CA ASP A 94 -13.13 3.97 -3.07
C ASP A 94 -12.23 2.99 -2.31
N LEU A 95 -11.48 3.49 -1.31
CA LEU A 95 -10.55 2.67 -0.52
C LEU A 95 -11.28 1.57 0.25
N ASN A 96 -12.51 1.81 0.71
CA ASN A 96 -13.26 0.84 1.52
C ASN A 96 -13.58 -0.46 0.77
N LEU A 97 -13.54 -0.43 -0.57
CA LEU A 97 -13.74 -1.62 -1.40
C LEU A 97 -12.60 -2.63 -1.26
N ILE A 98 -11.40 -2.18 -0.91
CA ILE A 98 -10.18 -3.01 -0.85
C ILE A 98 -9.47 -2.98 0.52
N ALA A 99 -9.59 -1.90 1.30
CA ALA A 99 -9.02 -1.80 2.65
C ALA A 99 -10.03 -2.29 3.69
N ASN A 100 -10.41 -3.55 3.57
CA ASN A 100 -11.32 -4.24 4.50
C ASN A 100 -10.75 -5.61 4.86
N ASP A 101 -11.24 -6.21 5.95
CA ASP A 101 -10.73 -7.47 6.50
C ASP A 101 -10.67 -8.59 5.46
N ARG A 102 -11.63 -8.64 4.53
CA ARG A 102 -11.69 -9.68 3.49
C ARG A 102 -10.46 -9.62 2.58
N PHE A 103 -10.08 -8.43 2.10
CA PHE A 103 -8.92 -8.27 1.24
C PHE A 103 -7.61 -8.27 2.02
N VAL A 104 -7.56 -7.62 3.20
CA VAL A 104 -6.35 -7.60 4.02
C VAL A 104 -5.93 -9.01 4.42
N ASN A 105 -6.87 -9.87 4.85
CA ASN A 105 -6.54 -11.26 5.18
C ASN A 105 -6.05 -12.06 3.96
N LEU A 106 -6.60 -11.80 2.77
CA LEU A 106 -6.14 -12.44 1.53
C LEU A 106 -4.72 -12.00 1.18
N LEU A 107 -4.42 -10.70 1.25
CA LEU A 107 -3.09 -10.15 0.99
C LEU A 107 -2.05 -10.68 1.98
N LEU A 108 -2.40 -10.78 3.27
CA LEU A 108 -1.52 -11.39 4.28
C LEU A 108 -1.25 -12.86 3.97
N SER A 109 -2.27 -13.61 3.53
CA SER A 109 -2.08 -15.00 3.11
C SER A 109 -1.15 -15.10 1.91
N HIS A 110 -1.21 -14.16 0.97
CA HIS A 110 -0.32 -14.12 -0.21
C HIS A 110 1.10 -13.70 0.16
N MET A 111 1.28 -12.81 1.14
CA MET A 111 2.60 -12.48 1.70
C MET A 111 3.31 -13.69 2.33
N SER A 112 2.56 -14.71 2.75
CA SER A 112 3.12 -15.98 3.24
C SER A 112 3.40 -17.02 2.14
N MET A 113 3.19 -16.67 0.86
CA MET A 113 3.46 -17.55 -0.29
C MET A 113 4.65 -17.01 -1.08
N GLU A 114 5.71 -17.80 -1.21
CA GLU A 114 6.98 -17.43 -1.87
C GLU A 114 6.77 -16.76 -3.24
N GLU A 115 5.91 -17.33 -4.09
CA GLU A 115 5.68 -16.82 -5.45
C GLU A 115 4.84 -15.53 -5.52
N LEU A 116 4.14 -15.15 -4.44
CA LEU A 116 3.17 -14.04 -4.45
C LEU A 116 3.55 -12.89 -3.52
N ARG A 117 4.48 -13.13 -2.61
CA ARG A 117 4.71 -12.28 -1.44
C ARG A 117 5.14 -10.86 -1.79
N GLU A 118 5.98 -10.72 -2.81
CA GLU A 118 6.43 -9.41 -3.31
C GLU A 118 5.27 -8.60 -3.88
N ALA A 119 4.47 -9.18 -4.78
CA ALA A 119 3.33 -8.52 -5.41
C ALA A 119 2.25 -8.15 -4.39
N ALA A 120 2.03 -9.00 -3.38
CA ALA A 120 1.10 -8.71 -2.29
C ALA A 120 1.61 -7.56 -1.42
N CYS A 121 2.92 -7.50 -1.15
CA CYS A 121 3.55 -6.42 -0.41
C CYS A 121 3.47 -5.08 -1.16
N ASP A 122 3.78 -5.07 -2.46
CA ASP A 122 3.63 -3.89 -3.32
C ASP A 122 2.16 -3.43 -3.38
N CYS A 123 1.19 -4.34 -3.46
CA CYS A 123 -0.23 -3.99 -3.41
C CYS A 123 -0.63 -3.33 -2.08
N LEU A 124 -0.11 -3.80 -0.94
CA LEU A 124 -0.32 -3.15 0.36
C LEU A 124 0.33 -1.77 0.42
N PHE A 125 1.50 -1.60 -0.20
CA PHE A 125 2.16 -0.30 -0.29
C PHE A 125 1.30 0.72 -1.03
N GLU A 126 0.67 0.33 -2.15
CA GLU A 126 -0.27 1.21 -2.87
C GLU A 126 -1.49 1.60 -2.01
N ILE A 127 -2.05 0.65 -1.24
CA ILE A 127 -3.14 0.90 -0.26
C ILE A 127 -2.71 1.96 0.76
N ILE A 128 -1.49 1.84 1.29
CA ILE A 128 -0.96 2.78 2.28
C ILE A 128 -0.65 4.15 1.67
N ASN A 129 -0.17 4.24 0.44
CA ASN A 129 0.18 5.52 -0.18
C ASN A 129 -1.00 6.34 -0.68
N LYS A 130 -2.21 5.75 -0.71
CA LYS A 130 -3.40 6.49 -1.10
C LYS A 130 -3.64 7.69 -0.19
N GLY A 131 -3.80 8.88 -0.77
CA GLY A 131 -4.14 10.09 -0.02
C GLY A 131 -5.49 9.96 0.69
N MET A 132 -5.52 10.27 1.99
CA MET A 132 -6.73 10.31 2.82
C MET A 132 -6.56 11.28 4.00
N ASP A 133 -7.60 11.45 4.81
CA ASP A 133 -7.56 12.26 6.03
C ASP A 133 -6.45 11.77 6.99
N PRO A 134 -5.69 12.68 7.65
CA PRO A 134 -4.60 12.29 8.54
C PRO A 134 -5.00 11.33 9.66
N VAL A 135 -6.18 11.49 10.26
CA VAL A 135 -6.65 10.65 11.38
C VAL A 135 -6.97 9.25 10.88
N ASP A 136 -7.70 9.16 9.76
CA ASP A 136 -8.05 7.88 9.17
C ASP A 136 -6.82 7.17 8.57
N LYS A 137 -5.84 7.94 8.07
CA LYS A 137 -4.54 7.39 7.66
C LYS A 137 -3.81 6.75 8.84
N THR A 138 -3.73 7.43 9.98
CA THR A 138 -3.08 6.88 11.19
C THR A 138 -3.76 5.57 11.62
N LYS A 139 -5.10 5.52 11.62
CA LYS A 139 -5.84 4.29 11.96
C LYS A 139 -5.57 3.15 10.99
N LEU A 140 -5.57 3.43 9.68
CA LEU A 140 -5.28 2.43 8.64
C LEU A 140 -3.88 1.85 8.82
N VAL A 141 -2.87 2.71 8.99
CA VAL A 141 -1.48 2.29 9.18
C VAL A 141 -1.32 1.46 10.45
N GLU A 142 -1.89 1.90 11.57
CA GLU A 142 -1.82 1.14 12.83
C GLU A 142 -2.51 -0.22 12.74
N SER A 143 -3.70 -0.28 12.11
CA SER A 143 -4.41 -1.53 11.89
C SER A 143 -3.61 -2.49 11.03
N LEU A 144 -2.96 -2.00 9.95
CA LEU A 144 -2.13 -2.83 9.09
C LEU A 144 -0.86 -3.29 9.83
N CYS A 145 -0.21 -2.41 10.59
CA CYS A 145 0.95 -2.77 11.41
C CYS A 145 0.62 -3.90 12.38
N GLN A 146 -0.52 -3.82 13.06
CA GLN A 146 -0.93 -4.83 14.03
C GLN A 146 -1.08 -6.21 13.40
N VAL A 147 -1.71 -6.29 12.22
CA VAL A 147 -1.91 -7.59 11.53
C VAL A 147 -0.61 -8.11 10.93
N LEU A 148 0.25 -7.24 10.39
CA LEU A 148 1.58 -7.63 9.89
C LEU A 148 2.46 -8.20 11.00
N GLN A 149 2.49 -7.51 12.14
CA GLN A 149 3.23 -7.97 13.32
C GLN A 149 2.68 -9.30 13.84
N SER A 150 1.35 -9.44 13.92
CA SER A 150 0.71 -10.69 14.39
C SER A 150 0.95 -11.86 13.44
N ALA A 151 1.12 -11.60 12.15
CA ALA A 151 1.47 -12.59 11.14
C ALA A 151 2.97 -12.93 11.11
N GLY A 152 3.81 -12.23 11.88
CA GLY A 152 5.24 -12.52 12.02
C GLY A 152 6.16 -11.80 11.04
N PHE A 153 5.65 -10.90 10.19
CA PHE A 153 6.45 -10.19 9.17
C PHE A 153 7.47 -9.19 9.75
N PHE A 154 7.42 -8.93 11.05
CA PHE A 154 8.36 -8.02 11.73
C PHE A 154 9.67 -8.73 12.17
N ASN A 155 9.75 -10.05 12.01
CA ASN A 155 10.95 -10.83 12.36
C ASN A 155 12.00 -10.76 11.23
N VAL A 156 12.45 -9.56 10.89
CA VAL A 156 13.31 -9.30 9.71
C VAL A 156 14.66 -10.01 9.76
N GLU A 157 15.20 -10.30 10.94
CA GLU A 157 16.44 -11.08 11.12
C GLU A 157 16.30 -12.55 10.71
N GLN A 158 15.08 -13.08 10.65
CA GLN A 158 14.80 -14.45 10.24
C GLN A 158 14.40 -14.55 8.76
N GLU A 159 14.29 -13.41 8.08
CA GLU A 159 13.93 -13.36 6.67
C GLU A 159 15.19 -13.53 5.82
N GLU A 160 15.29 -14.65 5.11
CA GLU A 160 16.42 -14.95 4.22
C GLU A 160 16.20 -14.42 2.79
N ASP A 161 14.95 -14.10 2.44
CA ASP A 161 14.55 -13.58 1.12
C ASP A 161 14.76 -12.06 1.07
N VAL A 162 15.91 -11.67 0.53
CA VAL A 162 16.32 -10.27 0.40
C VAL A 162 15.38 -9.50 -0.55
N ASP A 163 14.88 -10.12 -1.61
CA ASP A 163 13.99 -9.47 -2.57
C ASP A 163 12.65 -9.12 -1.92
N PHE A 164 12.06 -10.06 -1.18
CA PHE A 164 10.88 -9.76 -0.37
C PHE A 164 11.17 -8.72 0.71
N LEU A 165 12.30 -8.83 1.43
CA LEU A 165 12.63 -7.88 2.49
C LEU A 165 12.85 -6.47 1.93
N ALA A 166 13.34 -6.34 0.69
CA ALA A 166 13.39 -5.06 -0.03
C ALA A 166 11.97 -4.50 -0.26
N LYS A 167 11.01 -5.31 -0.72
CA LYS A 167 9.59 -4.88 -0.83
C LYS A 167 9.00 -4.50 0.53
N PHE A 168 9.25 -5.29 1.56
CA PHE A 168 8.77 -5.04 2.91
C PHE A 168 9.36 -3.75 3.50
N SER A 169 10.65 -3.48 3.28
CA SER A 169 11.29 -2.25 3.72
C SER A 169 10.67 -1.01 3.07
N ARG A 170 10.29 -1.10 1.78
CA ARG A 170 9.56 -0.06 1.07
C ARG A 170 8.16 0.16 1.64
N LEU A 171 7.44 -0.92 1.98
CA LEU A 171 6.16 -0.84 2.69
C LEU A 171 6.32 -0.13 4.05
N MET A 172 7.29 -0.53 4.85
CA MET A 172 7.59 0.07 6.15
C MET A 172 7.95 1.55 6.04
N ASN A 173 8.76 1.91 5.04
CA ASN A 173 9.06 3.31 4.71
C ASN A 173 7.78 4.09 4.38
N GLY A 174 6.93 3.59 3.48
CA GLY A 174 5.67 4.24 3.10
C GLY A 174 4.71 4.44 4.27
N MET A 175 4.63 3.46 5.18
CA MET A 175 3.86 3.56 6.43
C MET A 175 4.41 4.66 7.34
N GLY A 176 5.73 4.67 7.56
CA GLY A 176 6.41 5.69 8.38
C GLY A 176 6.23 7.10 7.84
N GLN A 177 6.49 7.30 6.54
CA GLN A 177 6.32 8.61 5.88
C GLN A 177 4.86 9.08 5.92
N SER A 178 3.91 8.18 5.72
CA SER A 178 2.48 8.49 5.84
C SER A 178 2.11 8.99 7.24
N LEU A 179 2.65 8.36 8.29
CA LEU A 179 2.43 8.79 9.67
C LEU A 179 3.08 10.14 9.96
N VAL A 180 4.31 10.37 9.50
CA VAL A 180 5.00 11.67 9.68
C VAL A 180 4.22 12.79 8.98
N LEU A 181 3.72 12.54 7.76
CA LEU A 181 2.89 13.50 7.03
C LEU A 181 1.59 13.78 7.79
N SER A 182 0.92 12.74 8.31
CA SER A 182 -0.28 12.89 9.13
C SER A 182 -0.01 13.71 10.39
N TRP A 183 1.05 13.39 11.13
CA TRP A 183 1.46 14.13 12.32
C TRP A 183 1.73 15.60 12.01
N THR A 184 2.44 15.89 10.92
CA THR A 184 2.78 17.26 10.51
C THR A 184 1.55 18.10 10.17
N LYS A 185 0.49 17.47 9.66
CA LYS A 185 -0.80 18.13 9.41
C LYS A 185 -1.56 18.33 10.71
N LEU A 186 -1.63 17.31 11.56
CA LEU A 186 -2.38 17.32 12.82
C LEU A 186 -1.76 18.21 13.90
N SER A 187 -0.43 18.35 13.94
CA SER A 187 0.25 19.25 14.87
C SER A 187 -0.13 20.72 14.65
N LYS A 188 -0.61 21.07 13.45
CA LYS A 188 -1.06 22.42 13.09
C LYS A 188 -2.53 22.67 13.36
N THR A 189 -3.34 21.64 13.61
CA THR A 189 -4.79 21.79 13.84
C THR A 189 -5.12 22.13 15.30
N GLY A 190 -4.17 21.97 16.22
CA GLY A 190 -4.34 22.24 17.65
C GLY A 190 -4.96 21.10 18.46
N ASP A 191 -5.25 19.94 17.84
CA ASP A 191 -5.65 18.74 18.55
C ASP A 191 -4.41 17.99 19.08
N GLU A 192 -3.97 18.38 20.28
CA GLU A 192 -2.80 17.80 20.93
C GLU A 192 -2.95 16.29 21.19
N LYS A 193 -4.17 15.80 21.41
CA LYS A 193 -4.39 14.38 21.71
C LYS A 193 -4.16 13.53 20.46
N VAL A 194 -4.78 13.90 19.34
CA VAL A 194 -4.69 13.14 18.09
C VAL A 194 -3.29 13.24 17.47
N SER A 195 -2.65 14.40 17.58
CA SER A 195 -1.24 14.55 17.18
C SER A 195 -0.30 13.73 18.07
N ALA A 196 -0.51 13.68 19.39
CA ALA A 196 0.29 12.82 20.29
C ALA A 196 0.05 11.32 20.06
N GLU A 197 -1.17 10.91 19.70
CA GLU A 197 -1.46 9.52 19.27
C GLU A 197 -0.70 9.17 17.99
N THR A 198 -0.69 10.04 16.99
CA THR A 198 0.06 9.82 15.76
C THR A 198 1.57 9.83 15.99
N LEU A 199 2.08 10.67 16.90
CA LEU A 199 3.50 10.66 17.27
C LEU A 199 3.90 9.32 17.90
N ARG A 200 3.09 8.79 18.82
CA ARG A 200 3.32 7.47 19.40
C ARG A 200 3.29 6.36 18.35
N ALA A 201 2.37 6.46 17.39
CA ALA A 201 2.35 5.56 16.25
C ALA A 201 3.69 5.59 15.51
N ILE A 202 4.23 6.77 15.15
CA ILE A 202 5.56 6.89 14.51
C ILE A 202 6.65 6.22 15.37
N GLU A 203 6.73 6.59 16.64
CA GLU A 203 7.78 6.13 17.56
C GLU A 203 7.81 4.62 17.73
N SER A 204 6.64 3.97 17.72
CA SER A 204 6.56 2.51 17.83
C SER A 204 7.19 1.75 16.66
N LYS A 205 7.45 2.41 15.51
CA LYS A 205 8.08 1.80 14.32
C LYS A 205 9.56 2.15 14.21
N VAL A 206 10.08 3.06 15.05
CA VAL A 206 11.49 3.46 15.04
C VAL A 206 12.45 2.27 15.24
N PRO A 207 12.20 1.32 16.16
CA PRO A 207 13.10 0.17 16.31
C PRO A 207 13.25 -0.65 15.02
N LEU A 208 12.12 -0.96 14.35
CA LEU A 208 12.13 -1.71 13.10
C LEU A 208 12.76 -0.89 11.95
N MET A 209 12.48 0.41 11.90
CA MET A 209 13.13 1.33 10.96
C MET A 209 14.65 1.31 11.10
N LEU A 210 15.18 1.37 12.33
CA LEU A 210 16.62 1.30 12.59
C LEU A 210 17.20 -0.08 12.25
N GLN A 211 16.47 -1.15 12.53
CA GLN A 211 16.89 -2.51 12.16
C GLN A 211 17.03 -2.69 10.65
N LEU A 212 16.06 -2.17 9.87
CA LEU A 212 16.13 -2.15 8.41
C LEU A 212 17.23 -1.21 7.89
N LEU A 213 17.49 -0.10 8.58
CA LEU A 213 18.52 0.88 8.17
C LEU A 213 19.93 0.31 8.26
N ILE A 214 20.21 -0.56 9.24
CA ILE A 214 21.52 -1.18 9.42
C ILE A 214 21.69 -2.52 8.67
N HIS A 215 20.72 -2.88 7.83
CA HIS A 215 20.77 -4.11 7.06
C HIS A 215 21.98 -4.09 6.10
N GLU A 216 22.58 -5.26 5.87
CA GLU A 216 23.81 -5.39 5.05
C GLU A 216 23.56 -5.18 3.56
N ASP A 217 22.32 -5.38 3.12
CA ASP A 217 21.88 -5.10 1.75
C ASP A 217 21.59 -3.61 1.55
N ASP A 218 22.18 -3.04 0.50
CA ASP A 218 22.10 -1.62 0.17
C ASP A 218 20.67 -1.20 -0.25
N ASP A 219 19.90 -2.07 -0.90
CA ASP A 219 18.55 -1.72 -1.37
C ASP A 219 17.58 -1.64 -0.18
N ILE A 220 17.68 -2.57 0.76
CA ILE A 220 16.87 -2.57 2.00
C ILE A 220 17.17 -1.32 2.84
N SER A 221 18.45 -1.05 3.08
CA SER A 221 18.86 0.12 3.87
C SER A 221 18.53 1.44 3.17
N ALA A 222 18.68 1.53 1.84
CA ALA A 222 18.31 2.71 1.07
C ALA A 222 16.81 3.01 1.09
N ASN A 223 15.96 1.97 1.04
CA ASN A 223 14.50 2.12 1.03
C ASN A 223 13.96 2.82 2.29
N ILE A 224 14.61 2.66 3.44
CA ILE A 224 14.12 3.19 4.73
C ILE A 224 14.65 4.59 5.07
N VAL A 225 15.67 5.08 4.34
CA VAL A 225 16.34 6.36 4.63
C VAL A 225 15.36 7.53 4.67
N ALA A 226 14.35 7.54 3.80
CA ALA A 226 13.41 8.64 3.73
C ALA A 226 12.58 8.76 5.02
N PHE A 227 12.10 7.65 5.56
CA PHE A 227 11.41 7.63 6.85
C PHE A 227 12.34 8.08 8.00
N CYS A 228 13.60 7.63 8.03
CA CYS A 228 14.58 8.09 9.02
C CYS A 228 14.75 9.62 8.97
N TYR A 229 14.92 10.17 7.77
CA TYR A 229 15.08 11.61 7.56
C TYR A 229 13.85 12.40 8.01
N ASP A 230 12.66 11.93 7.66
CA ASP A 230 11.39 12.54 8.04
C ASP A 230 11.17 12.49 9.56
N TYR A 231 11.54 11.40 10.23
CA TYR A 231 11.49 11.29 11.69
C TYR A 231 12.45 12.25 12.38
N LEU A 232 13.68 12.41 11.89
CA LEU A 232 14.63 13.40 12.41
C LEU A 232 14.07 14.83 12.31
N HIS A 233 13.31 15.14 11.26
CA HIS A 233 12.62 16.43 11.13
C HIS A 233 11.49 16.59 12.14
N VAL A 234 10.75 15.52 12.47
CA VAL A 234 9.77 15.52 13.56
C VAL A 234 10.46 15.87 14.87
N LEU A 235 11.55 15.18 15.21
CA LEU A 235 12.29 15.41 16.47
C LEU A 235 12.76 16.86 16.62
N LYS A 236 13.21 17.50 15.53
CA LYS A 236 13.63 18.91 15.52
C LYS A 236 12.49 19.90 15.78
N GLN A 237 11.24 19.50 15.52
CA GLN A 237 10.05 20.33 15.75
C GLN A 237 9.51 20.18 17.18
N LEU A 238 9.96 19.19 17.94
CA LEU A 238 9.52 18.98 19.32
C LEU A 238 10.19 19.97 20.28
N PRO A 239 9.45 20.56 21.24
CA PRO A 239 10.01 21.51 22.20
C PRO A 239 11.09 20.91 23.11
N ALA A 240 10.94 19.62 23.45
CA ALA A 240 11.88 18.86 24.25
C ALA A 240 11.76 17.37 23.91
N LEU A 241 12.89 16.66 23.93
CA LEU A 241 12.91 15.21 23.72
C LEU A 241 12.66 14.47 25.04
N ASN A 242 11.78 13.48 25.00
CA ASN A 242 11.60 12.52 26.10
C ASN A 242 12.74 11.48 26.09
N GLU A 243 12.85 10.69 27.17
CA GLU A 243 13.93 9.69 27.31
C GLU A 243 13.95 8.65 26.19
N GLN A 244 12.78 8.21 25.70
CA GLN A 244 12.68 7.26 24.58
C GLN A 244 13.22 7.89 23.28
N GLN A 245 12.87 9.13 23.00
CA GLN A 245 13.33 9.85 21.82
C GLN A 245 14.83 10.12 21.87
N LYS A 246 15.40 10.37 23.05
CA LYS A 246 16.86 10.47 23.23
C LYS A 246 17.53 9.13 22.94
N SER A 247 17.01 8.04 23.51
CA SER A 247 17.49 6.68 23.26
C SER A 247 17.44 6.28 21.78
N ASN A 248 16.51 6.84 21.00
CA ASN A 248 16.40 6.57 19.56
C ASN A 248 17.46 7.31 18.71
N VAL A 249 18.13 8.32 19.27
CA VAL A 249 19.11 9.19 18.57
C VAL A 249 20.55 8.88 18.98
N GLU A 250 20.74 8.22 20.13
CA GLU A 250 22.03 7.72 20.63
C GLU A 250 22.45 6.41 19.96
#